data_AF-A0AA42UMK9-F1
#
_entry.id   AF-A0AA42UMK9-F1
#
_cell.length_a   1.000
_cell.length_b   1.000
_cell.length_c   1.000
_cell.angle_alpha   90.00
_cell.angle_beta   90.00
_cell.angle_gamma   90.00
#
_symmetry.space_group_name_H-M   'P 1'
#
loop_
_entity.id
_entity.type
_entity.pdbx_description
1 polymer ?
#
loop_
_entity_poly.entity_id
_entity_poly.type
_entity_poly.pdbx_seq_one_letter_code
_entity_poly.pdbx_strand_id
1 'polypeptide(L)'
;MERGRIKVFDSLRVLAILMVFIHHYYSSKVYPELGELFLYGAFGVPLFFMISGFVISLTLERTDNFKTYLKNRFIRLSPAMIICSTLTFVFFAFFYTGEGYEHSKNIWNYLIANTFIDPHVFDLYSGEIKYYYLDNAYWSLWVEVCFYIIIGTLYFMNKRKYLLHFIIICIIMMPLQMIFYS
;
A
#
# COMPACT_ATOMS: atom_id res chain seq x y z
N MET A 1 18.86 -25.66 -1.46
CA MET A 1 17.97 -25.50 -0.28
C MET A 1 16.95 -24.44 -0.61
N GLU A 2 15.70 -24.83 -0.91
CA GLU A 2 14.60 -23.89 -1.14
C GLU A 2 14.44 -23.00 0.10
N ARG A 3 14.87 -21.74 -0.04
CA ARG A 3 14.88 -20.75 1.04
C ARG A 3 13.45 -20.54 1.50
N GLY A 4 13.15 -20.96 2.74
CA GLY A 4 11.85 -20.94 3.40
C GLY A 4 11.11 -19.62 3.28
N ARG A 5 10.40 -19.46 2.16
CA ARG A 5 9.24 -18.61 2.01
C ARG A 5 8.16 -19.32 2.81
N ILE A 6 7.77 -18.73 3.93
CA ILE A 6 6.71 -19.29 4.77
C ILE A 6 5.42 -19.15 3.96
N LYS A 7 5.12 -20.18 3.16
CA LYS A 7 3.99 -20.20 2.21
C LYS A 7 2.68 -19.81 2.87
N VAL A 8 2.56 -20.07 4.18
CA VAL A 8 1.43 -19.68 5.01
C VAL A 8 1.21 -18.16 5.01
N PHE A 9 2.24 -17.33 5.21
CA PHE A 9 2.06 -15.88 5.23
C PHE A 9 1.67 -15.31 3.86
N ASP A 10 2.22 -15.87 2.78
CA ASP A 10 1.81 -15.47 1.43
C ASP A 10 0.36 -15.89 1.15
N SER A 11 -0.06 -17.07 1.61
CA SER A 11 -1.45 -17.54 1.46
C SER A 11 -2.43 -16.66 2.24
N LEU A 12 -2.05 -16.25 3.46
CA LEU A 12 -2.86 -15.33 4.27
C LEU A 12 -2.97 -13.94 3.64
N ARG A 13 -1.92 -13.45 2.96
CA ARG A 13 -2.00 -12.21 2.18
C ARG A 13 -2.95 -12.34 1.00
N VAL A 14 -2.91 -13.46 0.29
CA VAL A 14 -3.85 -13.72 -0.81
C VAL A 14 -5.28 -13.74 -0.27
N LEU A 15 -5.54 -14.40 0.86
CA LEU A 15 -6.85 -14.37 1.51
C LEU A 15 -7.28 -12.94 1.85
N ALA A 16 -6.40 -12.13 2.43
CA ALA A 16 -6.68 -10.74 2.75
C ALA A 16 -7.01 -9.91 1.49
N ILE A 17 -6.26 -10.10 0.39
CA ILE A 17 -6.54 -9.45 -0.90
C ILE A 17 -7.89 -9.88 -1.46
N LEU A 18 -8.22 -11.17 -1.39
CA LEU A 18 -9.52 -11.69 -1.85
C LEU A 18 -10.68 -11.07 -1.05
N MET A 19 -10.54 -10.92 0.27
CA MET A 19 -11.52 -10.24 1.10
C MET A 19 -11.76 -8.79 0.64
N VAL A 20 -10.69 -8.05 0.37
CA VAL A 20 -10.77 -6.66 -0.12
C VAL A 20 -11.40 -6.60 -1.51
N PHE A 21 -11.02 -7.51 -2.41
CA PHE A 21 -11.56 -7.57 -3.76
C PHE A 21 -13.07 -7.85 -3.76
N ILE A 22 -13.51 -8.86 -3.00
CA ILE A 22 -14.92 -9.20 -2.84
C ILE A 22 -15.68 -8.02 -2.23
N HIS A 23 -15.12 -7.37 -1.21
CA HIS A 23 -15.72 -6.19 -0.61
C HIS A 23 -15.93 -5.07 -1.63
N HIS A 24 -14.90 -4.68 -2.38
CA HIS A 24 -15.05 -3.62 -3.38
C HIS A 24 -16.03 -3.98 -4.51
N TYR A 25 -16.08 -5.25 -4.91
CA TYR A 25 -17.00 -5.70 -5.94
C TYR A 25 -18.47 -5.61 -5.49
N TYR A 26 -18.80 -6.14 -4.31
CA TYR A 26 -20.19 -6.19 -3.82
C TYR A 26 -20.63 -4.96 -3.03
N SER A 27 -19.70 -4.20 -2.44
CA SER A 27 -19.99 -2.91 -1.81
C SER A 27 -20.12 -1.77 -2.83
N SER A 28 -19.91 -2.06 -4.11
CA SER A 28 -20.20 -1.11 -5.19
C SER A 28 -21.71 -0.86 -5.29
N LYS A 29 -22.10 0.29 -5.88
CA LYS A 29 -23.51 0.66 -6.11
C LYS A 29 -24.30 -0.35 -6.98
N VAL A 30 -23.64 -1.38 -7.50
CA VAL A 30 -24.21 -2.38 -8.41
C VAL A 30 -25.01 -3.45 -7.64
N TYR A 31 -24.61 -3.80 -6.42
CA TYR A 31 -25.25 -4.87 -5.63
C TYR A 31 -25.52 -4.46 -4.17
N PRO A 32 -26.37 -3.44 -3.94
CA PRO A 32 -26.58 -2.86 -2.61
C PRO A 32 -27.06 -3.89 -1.57
N GLU A 33 -27.88 -4.87 -1.96
CA GLU A 33 -28.40 -5.91 -1.07
C GLU A 33 -27.33 -6.91 -0.59
N LEU A 34 -26.25 -7.09 -1.36
CA LEU A 34 -25.12 -7.97 -1.01
C LEU A 34 -23.99 -7.22 -0.30
N GLY A 35 -24.04 -5.88 -0.26
CA GLY A 35 -23.02 -5.04 0.37
C GLY A 35 -22.86 -5.34 1.86
N GLU A 36 -23.97 -5.57 2.58
CA GLU A 36 -23.94 -5.91 4.02
C GLU A 36 -23.31 -7.28 4.28
N LEU A 37 -23.55 -8.26 3.41
CA LEU A 37 -22.99 -9.62 3.54
C LEU A 37 -21.45 -9.61 3.42
N PHE A 38 -20.90 -8.70 2.62
CA PHE A 38 -19.46 -8.58 2.37
C PHE A 38 -18.82 -7.37 3.05
N LEU A 39 -19.50 -6.75 4.02
CA LEU A 39 -18.98 -5.62 4.79
C LEU A 39 -17.65 -5.98 5.49
N TYR A 40 -17.56 -7.20 6.03
CA TYR A 40 -16.37 -7.70 6.72
C TYR A 40 -15.15 -7.86 5.80
N GLY A 41 -15.32 -7.85 4.48
CA GLY A 41 -14.17 -7.89 3.57
C GLY A 41 -13.27 -6.65 3.67
N ALA A 42 -13.79 -5.54 4.21
CA ALA A 42 -12.99 -4.36 4.56
C ALA A 42 -11.87 -4.67 5.57
N PHE A 43 -12.03 -5.68 6.44
CA PHE A 43 -10.97 -6.14 7.35
C PHE A 43 -9.79 -6.80 6.63
N GLY A 44 -9.90 -7.08 5.34
CA GLY A 44 -8.78 -7.55 4.54
C GLY A 44 -7.62 -6.56 4.50
N VAL A 45 -7.87 -5.25 4.49
CA VAL A 45 -6.82 -4.22 4.51
C VAL A 45 -5.97 -4.28 5.80
N PRO A 46 -6.55 -4.18 7.02
CA PRO A 46 -5.76 -4.29 8.25
C PRO A 46 -5.10 -5.66 8.41
N LEU A 47 -5.75 -6.74 7.96
CA LEU A 47 -5.14 -8.08 7.97
C LEU A 47 -3.89 -8.15 7.08
N PHE A 48 -3.96 -7.60 5.86
CA PHE A 48 -2.83 -7.52 4.94
C PHE A 48 -1.64 -6.77 5.58
N PHE A 49 -1.89 -5.60 6.18
CA PHE A 49 -0.85 -4.83 6.84
C PHE A 49 -0.27 -5.53 8.07
N MET A 50 -1.09 -6.21 8.86
CA MET A 50 -0.64 -6.99 10.01
C MET A 50 0.33 -8.10 9.59
N ILE A 51 -0.03 -8.88 8.56
CA ILE A 51 0.84 -9.93 7.99
C ILE A 51 2.12 -9.31 7.40
N SER A 52 2.00 -8.13 6.77
CA SER A 52 3.15 -7.40 6.27
C SER A 52 4.13 -6.96 7.36
N GLY A 53 3.64 -6.50 8.51
CA GLY A 53 4.46 -6.21 9.69
C GLY A 53 5.31 -7.40 10.14
N PHE A 54 4.71 -8.58 10.29
CA PHE A 54 5.44 -9.79 10.68
C PHE A 54 6.54 -10.17 9.67
N VAL A 55 6.23 -10.14 8.38
CA VAL A 55 7.21 -10.44 7.31
C VAL A 55 8.31 -9.38 7.23
N ILE A 56 8.01 -8.11 7.58
CA ILE A 56 9.00 -7.05 7.72
C ILE A 56 10.02 -7.40 8.82
N SER A 57 9.55 -7.69 10.04
CA SER A 57 10.43 -8.06 11.15
C SER A 57 11.31 -9.27 10.82
N LEU A 58 10.76 -10.32 10.21
CA LEU A 58 11.54 -11.49 9.78
C LEU A 58 12.62 -11.17 8.74
N THR A 59 12.38 -10.17 7.88
CA THR A 59 13.37 -9.76 6.88
C THR A 59 14.45 -8.86 7.47
N LEU A 60 14.10 -8.03 8.45
CA LEU A 60 15.06 -7.19 9.17
C LEU A 60 16.12 -8.02 9.90
N GLU A 61 15.70 -9.09 10.58
CA GLU A 61 16.63 -10.02 11.26
C GLU A 61 17.60 -10.72 10.29
N ARG A 62 17.19 -10.86 9.03
CA ARG A 62 17.97 -11.53 7.97
C ARG A 62 18.81 -10.56 7.13
N THR A 63 18.81 -9.27 7.43
CA THR A 63 19.49 -8.26 6.61
C THR A 63 20.45 -7.41 7.45
N ASP A 64 21.69 -7.29 6.99
CA ASP A 64 22.76 -6.66 7.79
C ASP A 64 22.69 -5.13 7.83
N ASN A 65 22.18 -4.50 6.77
CA ASN A 65 22.16 -3.04 6.64
C ASN A 65 20.89 -2.50 5.97
N PHE A 66 20.57 -1.23 6.26
CA PHE A 66 19.36 -0.55 5.80
C PHE A 66 19.25 -0.46 4.27
N LYS A 67 20.35 -0.18 3.57
CA LYS A 67 20.37 -0.05 2.11
C LYS A 67 19.99 -1.38 1.43
N THR A 68 20.55 -2.49 1.92
CA THR A 68 20.25 -3.84 1.41
C THR A 68 18.80 -4.21 1.69
N TYR A 69 18.29 -3.86 2.87
CA TYR A 69 16.89 -4.08 3.24
C TYR A 69 15.95 -3.35 2.27
N LEU A 70 16.14 -2.04 2.06
CA LEU A 70 15.30 -1.27 1.15
C LEU A 70 15.42 -1.75 -0.30
N LYS A 71 16.63 -2.04 -0.77
CA LYS A 71 16.84 -2.57 -2.13
C LYS A 71 16.07 -3.87 -2.37
N ASN A 72 16.13 -4.81 -1.42
CA ASN A 72 15.42 -6.08 -1.52
C ASN A 72 13.90 -5.91 -1.53
N ARG A 73 13.38 -4.89 -0.84
CA ARG A 73 11.95 -4.55 -0.85
C ARG A 73 11.52 -3.87 -2.15
N PHE A 74 12.32 -2.93 -2.63
CA PHE A 74 12.07 -2.23 -3.88
C PHE A 74 12.01 -3.21 -5.06
N ILE A 75 13.06 -4.03 -5.26
CA ILE A 75 13.11 -5.03 -6.34
C ILE A 75 11.93 -6.01 -6.30
N ARG A 76 11.36 -6.27 -5.12
CA ARG A 76 10.17 -7.11 -4.97
C ARG A 76 8.89 -6.39 -5.44
N LEU A 77 8.74 -5.11 -5.15
CA LEU A 77 7.54 -4.32 -5.46
C LEU A 77 7.54 -3.73 -6.88
N SER A 78 8.69 -3.26 -7.37
CA SER A 78 8.83 -2.56 -8.66
C SER A 78 8.25 -3.31 -9.86
N PRO A 79 8.51 -4.63 -10.05
CA PRO A 79 8.00 -5.32 -11.23
C PRO A 79 6.48 -5.35 -11.28
N ALA A 80 5.84 -5.65 -10.15
CA ALA A 80 4.38 -5.67 -10.05
C ALA A 80 3.80 -4.26 -10.25
N MET A 81 4.44 -3.24 -9.68
CA MET A 81 3.97 -1.86 -9.81
C MET A 81 3.98 -1.36 -11.25
N ILE A 82 5.08 -1.57 -11.96
CA ILE A 82 5.21 -1.16 -13.37
C ILE A 82 4.17 -1.89 -14.20
N ILE A 83 4.07 -3.22 -14.07
CA ILE A 83 3.10 -4.02 -14.83
C ILE A 83 1.66 -3.56 -14.56
N CYS A 84 1.25 -3.46 -13.30
CA CYS A 84 -0.12 -3.07 -12.94
C CYS A 84 -0.43 -1.62 -13.35
N SER A 85 0.48 -0.67 -13.11
CA SER A 85 0.27 0.72 -13.50
C SER A 85 0.21 0.90 -15.01
N THR A 86 1.07 0.21 -15.77
CA THR A 86 1.03 0.24 -17.24
C THR A 86 -0.27 -0.37 -17.76
N LEU A 87 -0.70 -1.51 -17.22
CA LEU A 87 -1.96 -2.14 -17.62
C LEU A 87 -3.16 -1.24 -17.34
N THR A 88 -3.25 -0.68 -16.14
CA THR A 88 -4.32 0.26 -15.75
C THR A 88 -4.32 1.48 -16.66
N PHE A 89 -3.16 2.12 -16.87
CA PHE A 89 -3.05 3.29 -17.73
C PHE A 89 -3.44 2.98 -19.18
N VAL A 90 -2.91 1.90 -19.77
CA VAL A 90 -3.22 1.52 -21.16
C VAL A 90 -4.71 1.20 -21.32
N PHE A 91 -5.30 0.47 -20.37
CA PHE A 91 -6.72 0.15 -20.39
C PHE A 91 -7.58 1.43 -20.38
N PHE A 92 -7.34 2.32 -19.43
CA PHE A 92 -8.16 3.53 -19.30
C PHE A 92 -7.90 4.57 -20.39
N ALA A 93 -6.66 4.72 -20.85
CA ALA A 93 -6.29 5.70 -21.85
C ALA A 93 -6.76 5.33 -23.27
N PHE A 94 -6.77 4.04 -23.62
CA PHE A 94 -7.03 3.60 -25.00
C PHE A 94 -8.31 2.79 -25.20
N PHE A 95 -8.79 2.06 -24.18
CA PHE A 95 -9.92 1.15 -24.34
C PHE A 95 -11.20 1.64 -23.65
N TYR A 96 -11.09 2.37 -22.54
CA TYR A 96 -12.25 2.84 -21.78
C TYR A 96 -12.70 4.23 -22.24
N THR A 97 -13.92 4.31 -22.78
CA THR A 97 -14.54 5.57 -23.26
C THR A 97 -15.57 6.16 -22.28
N GLY A 98 -15.78 5.53 -21.12
CA GLY A 98 -16.73 6.03 -20.12
C GLY A 98 -16.18 7.22 -19.33
N GLU A 99 -17.07 7.82 -18.53
CA GLU A 99 -16.74 8.91 -17.60
C GLU A 99 -16.27 8.35 -16.25
N GLY A 100 -15.72 9.22 -15.40
CA GLY A 100 -15.35 8.90 -14.01
C GLY A 100 -13.91 8.43 -13.78
N TYR A 101 -13.13 8.22 -14.84
CA TYR A 101 -11.74 7.73 -14.76
C TYR A 101 -10.73 8.64 -15.49
N GLU A 102 -11.02 9.94 -15.58
CA GLU A 102 -10.13 10.91 -16.25
C GLU A 102 -8.74 10.96 -15.60
N HIS A 103 -8.66 10.75 -14.29
CA HIS A 103 -7.39 10.65 -13.58
C HIS A 103 -6.53 9.46 -14.05
N SER A 104 -7.16 8.33 -14.38
CA SER A 104 -6.48 7.12 -14.85
C SER A 104 -5.96 7.24 -16.29
N LYS A 105 -6.47 8.21 -17.06
CA LYS A 105 -6.02 8.54 -18.42
C LYS A 105 -4.82 9.49 -18.44
N ASN A 106 -4.50 10.13 -17.31
CA ASN A 106 -3.44 11.14 -17.25
C ASN A 106 -2.05 10.50 -17.12
N ILE A 107 -1.15 10.81 -18.06
CA ILE A 107 0.23 10.29 -18.08
C ILE A 107 1.03 10.69 -16.84
N TRP A 108 0.78 11.86 -16.26
CA TRP A 108 1.47 12.32 -15.06
C TRP A 108 1.10 11.47 -13.84
N ASN A 109 -0.18 11.09 -13.70
CA ASN A 109 -0.61 10.19 -12.64
C ASN A 109 0.03 8.79 -12.78
N TYR A 110 0.21 8.31 -14.02
CA TYR A 110 0.97 7.08 -14.28
C TYR A 110 2.44 7.20 -13.87
N LEU A 111 3.12 8.31 -14.21
CA LEU A 111 4.51 8.53 -13.83
C LEU A 111 4.67 8.61 -12.31
N ILE A 112 3.78 9.37 -11.65
CA ILE A 112 3.76 9.51 -10.18
C ILE A 112 3.52 8.15 -9.52
N ALA A 113 2.58 7.34 -10.03
CA ALA A 113 2.35 6.00 -9.49
C ALA A 113 3.65 5.19 -9.44
N ASN A 114 4.45 5.22 -10.50
CA ASN A 114 5.73 4.48 -10.56
C ASN A 114 6.80 4.97 -9.58
N THR A 115 6.64 6.15 -8.96
CA THR A 115 7.54 6.64 -7.90
C THR A 115 7.25 6.02 -6.54
N PHE A 116 6.12 5.31 -6.39
CA PHE A 116 5.59 4.84 -5.11
C PHE A 116 5.27 5.95 -4.11
N ILE A 117 5.13 7.21 -4.54
CA ILE A 117 4.84 8.34 -3.66
C ILE A 117 3.37 8.74 -3.78
N ASP A 118 2.77 9.16 -2.67
CA ASP A 118 1.42 9.71 -2.66
C ASP A 118 1.34 10.96 -3.56
N PRO A 119 0.39 11.01 -4.52
CA PRO A 119 0.22 12.14 -5.43
C PRO A 119 0.06 13.50 -4.73
N HIS A 120 -0.56 13.54 -3.55
CA HIS A 120 -0.76 14.76 -2.77
C HIS A 120 0.55 15.37 -2.25
N VAL A 121 1.63 14.58 -2.17
CA VAL A 121 2.96 15.12 -1.90
C VAL A 121 3.40 16.02 -3.06
N PHE A 122 3.12 15.63 -4.30
CA PHE A 122 3.43 16.45 -5.48
C PHE A 122 2.51 17.67 -5.61
N ASP A 123 1.26 17.57 -5.16
CA ASP A 123 0.32 18.71 -5.11
C ASP A 123 0.89 19.84 -4.24
N LEU A 124 1.46 19.49 -3.07
CA LEU A 124 2.05 20.45 -2.14
C LEU A 124 3.23 21.22 -2.76
N TYR A 125 4.01 20.57 -3.61
CA TYR A 125 5.13 21.21 -4.32
C TYR A 125 4.70 21.97 -5.57
N SER A 126 3.65 21.52 -6.25
CA SER A 126 3.20 22.09 -7.52
C SER A 126 2.26 23.29 -7.35
N GLY A 127 1.52 23.36 -6.23
CA GLY A 127 0.65 24.48 -5.84
C GLY A 127 -0.61 24.68 -6.68
N GLU A 128 -0.56 24.40 -7.98
CA GLU A 128 -1.65 24.66 -8.94
C GLU A 128 -2.20 23.38 -9.60
N ILE A 129 -1.37 22.34 -9.73
CA ILE A 129 -1.73 21.08 -10.37
C ILE A 129 -2.06 20.05 -9.31
N LYS A 130 -3.26 19.46 -9.41
CA LYS A 130 -3.70 18.34 -8.57
C LYS A 130 -3.47 17.02 -9.29
N TYR A 131 -2.73 16.13 -8.66
CA TYR A 131 -2.50 14.76 -9.07
C TYR A 131 -3.34 13.81 -8.24
N TYR A 132 -3.64 12.66 -8.83
CA TYR A 132 -4.53 11.69 -8.23
C TYR A 132 -3.97 10.28 -8.41
N TYR A 133 -4.40 9.37 -7.55
CA TYR A 133 -4.08 7.97 -7.69
C TYR A 133 -4.64 7.42 -9.02
N LEU A 134 -3.85 6.59 -9.70
CA LEU A 134 -4.25 5.95 -10.96
C LEU A 134 -5.46 5.02 -10.76
N ASP A 135 -5.48 4.33 -9.62
CA ASP A 135 -6.61 3.61 -9.07
C ASP A 135 -6.55 3.77 -7.54
N ASN A 136 -7.71 3.78 -6.88
CA ASN A 136 -7.76 3.99 -5.44
C ASN A 136 -6.93 2.97 -4.67
N ALA A 137 -6.80 1.71 -5.11
CA ALA A 137 -6.02 0.69 -4.41
C ALA A 137 -4.53 1.07 -4.19
N TYR A 138 -3.99 2.00 -4.98
CA TYR A 138 -2.59 2.43 -4.93
C TYR A 138 -2.22 3.14 -3.61
N TRP A 139 -3.19 3.69 -2.87
CA TRP A 139 -2.92 4.31 -1.55
C TRP A 139 -2.27 3.31 -0.58
N SER A 140 -2.67 2.04 -0.66
CA SER A 140 -2.16 0.99 0.23
C SER A 140 -0.68 0.67 -0.02
N LEU A 141 -0.20 0.82 -1.27
CA LEU A 141 1.20 0.62 -1.65
C LEU A 141 2.10 1.73 -1.10
N TRP A 142 1.65 2.99 -1.16
CA TRP A 142 2.36 4.10 -0.54
C TRP A 142 2.55 3.85 0.96
N VAL A 143 1.46 3.49 1.65
CA VAL A 143 1.50 3.17 3.08
C VAL A 143 2.47 2.02 3.36
N GLU A 144 2.47 0.97 2.54
CA GLU A 144 3.41 -0.15 2.67
C GLU A 144 4.89 0.31 2.52
N VAL A 145 5.20 1.20 1.58
CA VAL A 145 6.54 1.78 1.41
C VAL A 145 6.93 2.65 2.61
N CYS A 146 6.04 3.48 3.12
CA CYS A 146 6.25 4.24 4.35
C CYS A 146 6.56 3.30 5.54
N PHE A 147 5.81 2.21 5.70
CA PHE A 147 6.09 1.20 6.72
C PHE A 147 7.49 0.62 6.59
N TYR A 148 7.95 0.33 5.38
CA TYR A 148 9.30 -0.20 5.16
C TYR A 148 10.37 0.80 5.60
N ILE A 149 10.20 2.09 5.27
CA ILE A 149 11.14 3.15 5.62
C ILE A 149 11.15 3.39 7.13
N ILE A 150 9.98 3.55 7.76
CA ILE A 150 9.84 3.85 9.19
C ILE A 150 10.42 2.69 10.02
N ILE A 151 9.94 1.47 9.80
CA ILE A 151 10.36 0.29 10.59
C ILE A 151 11.84 -0.03 10.33
N GLY A 152 12.30 0.06 9.08
CA GLY A 152 13.70 -0.11 8.75
C GLY A 152 14.59 0.91 9.47
N THR A 153 14.23 2.19 9.43
CA THR A 153 14.98 3.26 10.10
C THR A 153 15.06 3.02 11.61
N LEU A 154 13.91 2.75 12.26
CA LEU A 154 13.86 2.48 13.70
C LEU A 154 14.70 1.25 14.08
N TYR A 155 14.64 0.18 13.29
CA TYR A 155 15.39 -1.05 13.54
C TYR A 155 16.90 -0.82 13.46
N PHE A 156 17.40 -0.19 12.39
CA PHE A 156 18.83 0.03 12.21
C PHE A 156 19.40 1.12 13.14
N MET A 157 18.57 2.03 13.66
CA MET A 157 18.96 2.96 14.73
C MET A 157 19.07 2.27 16.10
N ASN A 158 18.09 1.44 16.48
CA ASN A 158 18.09 0.76 17.77
C ASN A 158 17.35 -0.59 17.72
N LYS A 159 18.09 -1.65 17.35
CA LYS A 159 17.56 -3.02 17.23
C LYS A 159 16.83 -3.55 18.47
N ARG A 160 17.18 -3.08 19.67
CA ARG A 160 16.57 -3.57 20.92
C ARG A 160 15.24 -2.89 21.24
N LYS A 161 15.12 -1.60 20.92
CA LYS A 161 13.96 -0.77 21.31
C LYS A 161 13.10 -0.33 20.12
N TYR A 162 13.37 -0.81 18.90
CA TYR A 162 12.64 -0.35 17.71
C TYR A 162 11.12 -0.55 17.81
N LEU A 163 10.66 -1.68 18.38
CA LEU A 163 9.23 -1.93 18.61
C LEU A 163 8.64 -0.94 19.61
N LEU A 164 9.37 -0.62 20.69
CA LEU A 164 8.93 0.37 21.66
C LEU A 164 8.84 1.76 21.03
N HIS A 165 9.87 2.18 20.28
CA HIS A 165 9.83 3.47 19.57
C HIS A 165 8.69 3.53 18.56
N PHE A 166 8.42 2.43 17.85
CA PHE A 166 7.30 2.34 16.93
C PHE A 166 5.95 2.48 17.65
N ILE A 167 5.75 1.77 18.76
CA ILE A 167 4.54 1.88 19.59
C ILE A 167 4.36 3.31 20.11
N ILE A 168 5.43 3.95 20.59
CA ILE A 168 5.39 5.36 21.04
C ILE A 168 4.93 6.27 19.89
N ILE A 169 5.49 6.11 18.69
CA ILE A 169 5.09 6.89 17.51
C ILE A 169 3.61 6.66 17.20
N CYS A 170 3.12 5.41 17.21
CA CYS A 170 1.71 5.12 16.96
C CYS A 170 0.79 5.77 18.02
N ILE A 171 1.14 5.68 19.30
CA ILE A 171 0.38 6.29 20.40
C ILE A 171 0.33 7.82 20.26
N ILE A 172 1.41 8.46 19.79
CA ILE A 172 1.45 9.91 19.57
C ILE A 172 0.64 10.30 18.31
N MET A 173 0.69 9.49 17.25
CA MET A 173 -0.01 9.78 15.99
C MET A 173 -1.54 9.61 16.07
N MET A 174 -2.04 8.66 16.87
CA MET A 174 -3.48 8.44 17.06
C MET A 174 -4.27 9.69 17.50
N PRO A 175 -3.88 10.43 18.55
CA PRO A 175 -4.60 11.63 18.97
C PRO A 175 -4.47 12.77 17.97
N LEU A 176 -3.34 12.88 17.26
CA LEU A 176 -3.16 13.85 16.17
C LEU A 176 -4.20 13.61 15.07
N GLN A 177 -4.41 12.35 14.66
CA GLN A 177 -5.43 12.02 13.67
C GLN A 177 -6.83 12.39 14.17
N MET A 178 -7.17 12.09 15.43
CA MET A 178 -8.49 12.48 15.97
C MET A 178 -8.71 13.99 15.92
N ILE A 179 -7.69 14.81 16.19
CA ILE A 179 -7.79 16.28 16.16
C ILE A 179 -7.99 16.83 14.74
N PHE A 180 -7.36 16.23 13.73
CA PHE A 180 -7.49 16.68 12.33
C PHE A 180 -8.76 16.17 11.63
N TYR A 181 -9.38 15.11 12.15
CA TYR A 181 -10.63 14.52 11.63
C TYR A 181 -11.88 14.81 12.49
N SER A 182 -11.76 15.67 13.52
CA SER A 182 -12.88 16.26 14.28
C SER A 182 -13.29 17.59 13.69
#